data_AF-A0A660UVV5-F1
#
_entry.id   AF-A0A660UVV5-F1
#
_cell.length_a   1.000
_cell.length_b   1.000
_cell.length_c   1.000
_cell.angle_alpha   90.00
_cell.angle_beta   90.00
_cell.angle_gamma   90.00
#
_symmetry.space_group_name_H-M   'P 1'
#
loop_
_entity.id
_entity.type
_entity.pdbx_description
1 polymer ?
#
loop_
_entity_poly.entity_id
_entity_poly.type
_entity_poly.pdbx_seq_one_letter_code
_entity_poly.pdbx_strand_id
1 'polypeptide(L)'
;MKKNNIIWTKIDEAPALATYSLLPVVQAYAKACGIEVATKDISLAGRIIANFPDNLTDDQKVEDALAQLGELAKTPEANIIKLPNISASVPQLQEAIAELQEKGYDIPDYPEEPENDAEKQLQGRFSKVLGSAVNPVLREGNSDRRAAASVKKFAQKHPHKMMKPWPADGSKTRVAHMSGGDFYDSEQSVTMDKACQVKIEFVDANGNTTTLKDNIALLESEVADTAVMSAAALRQFYEEQIDAVKKEDALLSLHLKATMMKISDPIIFGHCVSVFYKDALEKHTETLKAIGANVNHGLADVLDKLDKLDADKKSE
;
A
#
# COMPACT_ATOMS: atom_id res chain seq x y z
N MET A 1 -29.53 -9.02 15.78
CA MET A 1 -29.39 -7.60 15.41
C MET A 1 -30.60 -7.20 14.58
N LYS A 2 -31.13 -5.96 14.73
CA LYS A 2 -32.29 -5.50 13.95
C LYS A 2 -31.97 -5.56 12.46
N LYS A 3 -32.96 -5.96 11.66
CA LYS A 3 -32.82 -6.42 10.27
C LYS A 3 -32.36 -5.38 9.23
N ASN A 4 -32.20 -4.10 9.60
CA ASN A 4 -32.02 -2.98 8.66
C ASN A 4 -30.97 -1.97 9.13
N ASN A 5 -29.72 -2.40 9.36
CA ASN A 5 -28.64 -1.50 9.74
C ASN A 5 -27.66 -1.32 8.58
N ILE A 6 -27.35 -0.06 8.25
CA ILE A 6 -26.29 0.31 7.30
C ILE A 6 -25.06 0.68 8.12
N ILE A 7 -23.89 0.18 7.74
CA ILE A 7 -22.62 0.61 8.29
C ILE A 7 -21.98 1.65 7.38
N TRP A 8 -21.77 2.85 7.91
CA TRP A 8 -21.00 3.92 7.28
C TRP A 8 -19.57 3.89 7.80
N THR A 9 -18.61 3.77 6.89
CA THR A 9 -17.19 3.76 7.30
C THR A 9 -16.70 5.17 7.64
N LYS A 10 -16.16 5.34 8.85
CA LYS A 10 -15.37 6.52 9.23
C LYS A 10 -13.92 6.25 8.80
N ILE A 11 -13.36 7.19 8.05
CA ILE A 11 -12.12 7.04 7.28
C ILE A 11 -11.23 8.29 7.44
N ASP A 12 -10.33 8.54 6.50
CA ASP A 12 -9.27 9.56 6.56
C ASP A 12 -9.51 10.79 5.66
N GLU A 13 -8.77 11.86 5.90
CA GLU A 13 -8.60 13.02 4.99
C GLU A 13 -9.91 13.66 4.50
N ALA A 14 -9.99 14.01 3.21
CA ALA A 14 -11.12 14.73 2.63
C ALA A 14 -12.47 14.00 2.77
N PRO A 15 -12.61 12.69 2.49
CA PRO A 15 -13.90 12.03 2.67
C PRO A 15 -14.28 11.86 4.15
N ALA A 16 -13.34 11.97 5.10
CA ALA A 16 -13.66 12.05 6.53
C ALA A 16 -14.36 13.37 6.83
N LEU A 17 -13.79 14.49 6.36
CA LEU A 17 -14.39 15.82 6.48
C LEU A 17 -15.78 15.88 5.83
N ALA A 18 -15.93 15.30 4.63
CA ALA A 18 -17.24 15.22 3.97
C ALA A 18 -18.26 14.40 4.79
N THR A 19 -17.81 13.35 5.47
CA THR A 19 -18.66 12.53 6.34
C THR A 19 -19.24 13.34 7.50
N TYR A 20 -18.47 14.24 8.13
CA TYR A 20 -18.98 15.11 9.20
C TYR A 20 -20.17 15.98 8.75
N SER A 21 -20.19 16.40 7.48
CA SER A 21 -21.30 17.17 6.93
C SER A 21 -22.46 16.29 6.44
N LEU A 22 -22.15 15.20 5.72
CA LEU A 22 -23.16 14.43 4.99
C LEU A 22 -23.85 13.37 5.85
N LEU A 23 -23.13 12.72 6.76
CA LEU A 23 -23.67 11.61 7.55
C LEU A 23 -24.87 12.02 8.43
N PRO A 24 -24.88 13.18 9.12
CA PRO A 24 -26.05 13.60 9.88
C PRO A 24 -27.31 13.74 9.01
N VAL A 25 -27.15 14.21 7.77
CA VAL A 25 -28.26 14.31 6.80
C VAL A 25 -28.73 12.91 6.42
N VAL A 26 -27.82 12.00 6.07
CA VAL A 26 -28.17 10.62 5.70
C VAL A 26 -28.89 9.91 6.86
N GLN A 27 -28.39 10.05 8.09
CA GLN A 27 -29.01 9.49 9.29
C GLN A 27 -30.42 10.03 9.51
N ALA A 28 -30.64 11.34 9.37
CA ALA A 28 -31.95 11.95 9.54
C ALA A 28 -32.99 11.41 8.53
N TYR A 29 -32.61 11.28 7.26
CA TYR A 29 -33.48 10.72 6.22
C TYR A 29 -33.72 9.22 6.41
N ALA A 30 -32.68 8.44 6.71
CA ALA A 30 -32.78 6.99 6.90
C ALA A 30 -33.66 6.63 8.12
N LYS A 31 -33.59 7.44 9.19
CA LYS A 31 -34.40 7.27 10.40
C LYS A 31 -35.91 7.31 10.11
N ALA A 32 -36.36 8.13 9.15
CA ALA A 32 -37.77 8.19 8.74
C ALA A 32 -38.27 6.84 8.16
N CYS A 33 -37.36 6.01 7.64
CA CYS A 33 -37.66 4.67 7.12
C CYS A 33 -37.38 3.55 8.15
N GLY A 34 -37.05 3.89 9.40
CA GLY A 34 -36.67 2.92 10.43
C GLY A 34 -35.33 2.23 10.17
N ILE A 35 -34.46 2.84 9.35
CA ILE A 35 -33.12 2.34 9.05
C ILE A 35 -32.12 3.05 9.98
N GLU A 36 -31.29 2.26 10.66
CA GLU A 36 -30.18 2.77 11.46
C GLU A 36 -28.92 2.86 10.60
N VAL A 37 -28.21 3.98 10.67
CA VAL A 37 -26.90 4.16 10.00
C VAL A 37 -25.85 4.35 11.09
N ALA A 38 -25.14 3.26 11.39
CA ALA A 38 -24.09 3.21 12.41
C ALA A 38 -22.72 3.41 11.78
N THR A 39 -21.74 3.87 12.56
CA THR A 39 -20.37 4.09 12.09
C THR A 39 -19.42 3.01 12.57
N LYS A 40 -18.46 2.64 11.72
CA LYS A 40 -17.29 1.84 12.10
C LYS A 40 -16.02 2.56 11.67
N ASP A 41 -15.09 2.77 12.61
CA ASP A 41 -13.87 3.54 12.38
C ASP A 41 -12.75 2.66 11.83
N ILE A 42 -12.45 2.85 10.56
CA ILE A 42 -11.37 2.16 9.85
C ILE A 42 -10.29 3.14 9.36
N SER A 43 -10.25 4.35 9.94
CA SER A 43 -9.16 5.30 9.72
C SER A 43 -7.81 4.70 10.09
N LEU A 44 -6.72 5.26 9.56
CA LEU A 44 -5.37 4.85 9.91
C LEU A 44 -5.14 4.93 11.43
N ALA A 45 -5.47 6.06 12.04
CA ALA A 45 -5.34 6.25 13.48
C ALA A 45 -6.17 5.23 14.28
N GLY A 46 -7.46 5.04 13.92
CA GLY A 46 -8.32 4.07 14.60
C GLY A 46 -7.78 2.64 14.52
N ARG A 47 -7.24 2.25 13.36
CA ARG A 47 -6.63 0.91 13.19
C ARG A 47 -5.33 0.75 13.97
N ILE A 48 -4.50 1.80 14.08
CA ILE A 48 -3.29 1.78 14.92
C ILE A 48 -3.72 1.55 16.37
N ILE A 49 -4.60 2.41 16.92
CA ILE A 49 -5.05 2.30 18.32
C ILE A 49 -5.64 0.91 18.60
N ALA A 50 -6.52 0.41 17.73
CA ALA A 50 -7.12 -0.92 17.88
C ALA A 50 -6.09 -2.06 17.88
N ASN A 51 -5.00 -1.91 17.13
CA ASN A 51 -3.94 -2.90 17.10
C ASN A 51 -2.94 -2.76 18.24
N PHE A 52 -2.87 -1.64 18.97
CA PHE A 52 -1.91 -1.40 20.06
C PHE A 52 -2.58 -1.03 21.41
N PRO A 53 -3.49 -1.86 21.96
CA PRO A 53 -4.21 -1.52 23.18
C PRO A 53 -3.41 -1.70 24.49
N ASP A 54 -2.24 -2.35 24.45
CA ASP A 54 -1.58 -2.90 25.64
C ASP A 54 -1.16 -1.83 26.66
N ASN A 55 -0.70 -0.68 26.18
CA ASN A 55 -0.25 0.44 27.00
C ASN A 55 -1.26 1.61 27.03
N LEU A 56 -2.45 1.42 26.46
CA LEU A 56 -3.47 2.44 26.43
C LEU A 56 -4.34 2.40 27.69
N THR A 57 -4.79 3.58 28.14
CA THR A 57 -5.84 3.68 29.15
C THR A 57 -7.16 3.12 28.62
N ASP A 58 -8.08 2.73 29.51
CA ASP A 58 -9.36 2.17 29.09
C ASP A 58 -10.21 3.14 28.25
N ASP A 59 -10.09 4.45 28.49
CA ASP A 59 -10.76 5.49 27.71
C ASP A 59 -10.12 5.74 26.32
N GLN A 60 -8.85 5.37 26.14
CA GLN A 60 -8.13 5.48 24.86
C GLN A 60 -8.34 4.26 23.97
N LYS A 61 -8.69 3.10 24.54
CA LYS A 61 -8.91 1.87 23.78
C LYS A 61 -10.13 2.02 22.88
N VAL A 62 -10.02 1.49 21.66
CA VAL A 62 -11.12 1.41 20.70
C VAL A 62 -11.32 -0.03 20.27
N GLU A 63 -12.51 -0.33 19.77
CA GLU A 63 -12.79 -1.64 19.17
C GLU A 63 -11.99 -1.85 17.87
N ASP A 64 -11.65 -3.10 17.57
CA ASP A 64 -11.14 -3.47 16.24
C ASP A 64 -12.31 -3.54 15.24
N ALA A 65 -12.71 -2.36 14.77
CA ALA A 65 -13.80 -2.22 13.82
C ALA A 65 -13.51 -2.88 12.47
N LEU A 66 -12.24 -3.02 12.05
CA LEU A 66 -11.89 -3.68 10.80
C LEU A 66 -12.11 -5.19 10.90
N ALA A 67 -11.68 -5.82 12.00
CA ALA A 67 -11.94 -7.24 12.25
C ALA A 67 -13.45 -7.52 12.31
N GLN A 68 -14.21 -6.69 13.04
CA GLN A 68 -15.66 -6.83 13.12
C GLN A 68 -16.36 -6.65 11.76
N LEU A 69 -15.90 -5.71 10.94
CA LEU A 69 -16.42 -5.53 9.58
C LEU A 69 -16.07 -6.69 8.65
N GLY A 70 -14.90 -7.30 8.81
CA GLY A 70 -14.51 -8.51 8.07
C GLY A 70 -15.42 -9.69 8.37
N GLU A 71 -15.77 -9.90 9.64
CA GLU A 71 -16.75 -10.91 10.02
C GLU A 71 -18.16 -10.56 9.51
N LEU A 72 -18.56 -9.29 9.60
CA LEU A 72 -19.84 -8.84 9.05
C LEU A 72 -19.93 -9.09 7.55
N ALA A 73 -18.88 -8.82 6.78
CA ALA A 73 -18.85 -8.97 5.32
C ALA A 73 -19.12 -10.41 4.84
N LYS A 74 -18.90 -11.40 5.71
CA LYS A 74 -19.18 -12.83 5.45
C LYS A 74 -20.61 -13.24 5.78
N THR A 75 -21.44 -12.30 6.25
CA THR A 75 -22.84 -12.56 6.63
C THR A 75 -23.82 -11.99 5.60
N PRO A 76 -24.99 -12.63 5.38
CA PRO A 76 -26.03 -12.11 4.50
C PRO A 76 -26.58 -10.74 4.93
N GLU A 77 -26.45 -10.38 6.20
CA GLU A 77 -26.93 -9.11 6.77
C GLU A 77 -26.01 -7.92 6.46
N ALA A 78 -24.85 -8.14 5.85
CA ALA A 78 -23.87 -7.10 5.55
C ALA A 78 -24.45 -6.01 4.63
N ASN A 79 -24.50 -4.78 5.13
CA ASN A 79 -24.80 -3.60 4.32
C ASN A 79 -23.82 -2.48 4.67
N ILE A 80 -22.74 -2.38 3.89
CA ILE A 80 -21.58 -1.54 4.20
C ILE A 80 -21.40 -0.47 3.12
N ILE A 81 -21.46 0.80 3.52
CA ILE A 81 -21.05 1.93 2.70
C ILE A 81 -19.57 2.22 2.97
N LYS A 82 -18.72 1.74 2.07
CA LYS A 82 -17.27 1.90 2.13
C LYS A 82 -16.82 3.15 1.39
N LEU A 83 -16.28 4.14 2.12
CA LEU A 83 -15.66 5.35 1.59
C LEU A 83 -14.16 5.14 1.36
N PRO A 84 -13.49 5.94 0.51
CA PRO A 84 -12.04 5.86 0.34
C PRO A 84 -11.29 6.04 1.67
N ASN A 85 -10.22 5.28 1.89
CA ASN A 85 -9.37 5.34 3.09
C ASN A 85 -7.89 5.27 2.69
N ILE A 86 -7.00 5.64 3.60
CA ILE A 86 -5.55 5.56 3.39
C ILE A 86 -5.09 4.09 3.34
N SER A 87 -4.32 3.76 2.31
CA SER A 87 -3.42 2.61 2.28
C SER A 87 -2.01 3.10 2.64
N ALA A 88 -1.66 3.05 3.92
CA ALA A 88 -0.54 3.83 4.46
C ALA A 88 0.82 3.35 3.92
N SER A 89 1.64 4.29 3.47
CA SER A 89 3.09 4.09 3.35
C SER A 89 3.76 4.11 4.74
N VAL A 90 5.04 3.75 4.80
CA VAL A 90 5.83 3.85 6.05
C VAL A 90 5.89 5.30 6.58
N PRO A 91 6.18 6.33 5.77
CA PRO A 91 6.15 7.72 6.25
C PRO A 91 4.80 8.13 6.83
N GLN A 92 3.69 7.81 6.15
CA GLN A 92 2.34 8.12 6.64
C GLN A 92 2.01 7.40 7.96
N LEU A 93 2.51 6.17 8.14
CA LEU A 93 2.37 5.46 9.41
C LEU A 93 3.13 6.18 10.53
N GLN A 94 4.39 6.57 10.28
CA GLN A 94 5.23 7.24 11.27
C GLN A 94 4.66 8.60 11.67
N GLU A 95 4.17 9.40 10.71
CA GLU A 95 3.46 10.65 10.98
C GLU A 95 2.21 10.43 11.85
N ALA A 96 1.41 9.40 11.55
CA ALA A 96 0.23 9.08 12.34
C ALA A 96 0.58 8.59 13.76
N ILE A 97 1.67 7.83 13.93
CA ILE A 97 2.18 7.42 15.23
C ILE A 97 2.62 8.64 16.04
N ALA A 98 3.41 9.53 15.44
CA ALA A 98 3.88 10.75 16.08
C ALA A 98 2.71 11.64 16.54
N GLU A 99 1.71 11.86 15.68
CA GLU A 99 0.50 12.64 16.05
C GLU A 99 -0.27 11.99 17.21
N LEU A 100 -0.34 10.65 17.26
CA LEU A 100 -0.99 9.93 18.37
C LEU A 100 -0.17 10.03 19.67
N GLN A 101 1.16 9.92 19.59
CA GLN A 101 2.05 10.09 20.74
C GLN A 101 1.96 11.50 21.32
N GLU A 102 1.93 12.54 20.48
CA GLU A 102 1.69 13.93 20.90
C GLU A 102 0.36 14.11 21.65
N LYS A 103 -0.64 13.27 21.32
CA LYS A 103 -1.96 13.23 21.98
C LYS A 103 -1.99 12.32 23.22
N GLY A 104 -0.84 11.77 23.64
CA GLY A 104 -0.69 10.99 24.86
C GLY A 104 -1.04 9.51 24.72
N TYR A 105 -1.09 8.97 23.50
CA TYR A 105 -1.20 7.52 23.29
C TYR A 105 0.19 6.89 23.38
N ASP A 106 0.39 5.96 24.32
CA ASP A 106 1.64 5.22 24.47
C ASP A 106 1.74 4.10 23.42
N ILE A 107 1.99 4.51 22.17
CA ILE A 107 2.16 3.63 21.02
C ILE A 107 3.65 3.61 20.67
N PRO A 108 4.26 2.43 20.49
CA PRO A 108 5.68 2.32 20.15
C PRO A 108 6.00 2.91 18.78
N ASP A 109 7.24 3.36 18.59
CA ASP A 109 7.73 3.76 17.27
C ASP A 109 7.78 2.58 16.30
N TYR A 110 7.69 2.86 15.01
CA TYR A 110 7.86 1.86 13.96
C TYR A 110 9.34 1.50 13.80
N PRO A 111 9.76 0.23 14.00
CA PRO A 111 11.14 -0.19 13.78
C PRO A 111 11.41 -0.35 12.27
N GLU A 112 12.08 0.64 11.68
CA GLU A 112 12.48 0.62 10.26
C GLU A 112 13.45 -0.54 9.97
N GLU A 113 14.46 -0.71 10.82
CA GLU A 113 15.50 -1.75 10.72
C GLU A 113 15.50 -2.62 11.98
N PRO A 114 14.64 -3.66 12.07
CA PRO A 114 14.52 -4.46 13.29
C PRO A 114 15.77 -5.32 13.50
N GLU A 115 16.48 -5.10 14.60
CA GLU A 115 17.74 -5.78 14.94
C GLU A 115 17.51 -7.08 15.74
N ASN A 116 16.36 -7.20 16.39
CA ASN A 116 16.04 -8.31 17.30
C ASN A 116 14.62 -8.86 17.07
N ASP A 117 14.32 -10.00 17.68
CA ASP A 117 13.05 -10.69 17.48
C ASP A 117 11.85 -9.91 18.04
N ALA A 118 12.04 -9.09 19.08
CA ALA A 118 10.98 -8.25 19.61
C ALA A 118 10.60 -7.14 18.62
N GLU A 119 11.58 -6.49 18.00
CA GLU A 119 11.37 -5.50 16.95
C GLU A 119 10.76 -6.12 15.68
N LYS A 120 11.16 -7.33 15.30
CA LYS A 120 10.52 -8.06 14.18
C LYS A 120 9.05 -8.37 14.47
N GLN A 121 8.72 -8.79 15.69
CA GLN A 121 7.34 -9.00 16.10
C GLN A 121 6.54 -7.69 16.10
N LEU A 122 7.14 -6.60 16.57
CA LEU A 122 6.55 -5.26 16.55
C LEU A 122 6.29 -4.79 15.12
N GLN A 123 7.27 -4.92 14.23
CA GLN A 123 7.12 -4.63 12.81
C GLN A 123 6.00 -5.48 12.17
N GLY A 124 5.94 -6.77 12.53
CA GLY A 124 4.89 -7.69 12.11
C GLY A 124 3.50 -7.23 12.54
N ARG A 125 3.36 -6.64 13.73
CA ARG A 125 2.09 -6.06 14.21
C ARG A 125 1.70 -4.82 13.41
N PHE A 126 2.63 -3.90 13.15
CA PHE A 126 2.39 -2.74 12.28
C PHE A 126 2.06 -3.13 10.84
N SER A 127 2.54 -4.29 10.36
CA SER A 127 2.22 -4.77 9.01
C SER A 127 0.72 -4.99 8.76
N LYS A 128 -0.09 -5.11 9.84
CA LYS A 128 -1.56 -5.19 9.78
C LYS A 128 -2.23 -3.85 9.46
N VAL A 129 -1.55 -2.73 9.69
CA VAL A 129 -2.09 -1.39 9.42
C VAL A 129 -1.46 -0.72 8.18
N LEU A 130 -0.31 -1.24 7.71
CA LEU A 130 0.39 -0.79 6.51
C LEU A 130 -0.25 -1.27 5.19
N GLY A 131 -0.11 -0.43 4.16
CA GLY A 131 -0.60 -0.70 2.81
C GLY A 131 -2.11 -0.87 2.75
N SER A 132 -2.59 -1.63 1.76
CA SER A 132 -4.02 -1.88 1.58
C SER A 132 -4.55 -2.92 2.57
N ALA A 133 -4.59 -2.60 3.87
CA ALA A 133 -5.08 -3.49 4.93
C ALA A 133 -6.61 -3.68 4.92
N VAL A 134 -7.36 -2.66 4.48
CA VAL A 134 -8.83 -2.67 4.59
C VAL A 134 -9.50 -3.45 3.46
N ASN A 135 -9.12 -3.20 2.21
CA ASN A 135 -9.83 -3.77 1.05
C ASN A 135 -9.83 -5.31 1.02
N PRO A 136 -8.72 -6.02 1.32
CA PRO A 136 -8.71 -7.48 1.32
C PRO A 136 -9.66 -8.08 2.35
N VAL A 137 -9.92 -7.38 3.46
CA VAL A 137 -10.84 -7.84 4.52
C VAL A 137 -12.31 -7.64 4.14
N LEU A 138 -12.64 -6.58 3.40
CA LEU A 138 -14.04 -6.23 3.10
C LEU A 138 -14.55 -6.77 1.76
N ARG A 139 -13.67 -7.23 0.87
CA ARG A 139 -14.01 -7.67 -0.49
C ARG A 139 -14.27 -9.18 -0.56
N GLU A 140 -15.27 -9.62 0.19
CA GLU A 140 -15.81 -10.99 0.15
C GLU A 140 -16.74 -11.20 -1.07
N GLY A 141 -16.31 -10.73 -2.23
CA GLY A 141 -17.08 -10.74 -3.46
C GLY A 141 -16.38 -10.05 -4.63
N ASN A 142 -16.95 -10.20 -5.83
CA ASN A 142 -16.44 -9.59 -7.05
C ASN A 142 -16.87 -8.12 -7.18
N SER A 143 -16.30 -7.41 -8.17
CA SER A 143 -16.54 -5.98 -8.38
C SER A 143 -17.43 -5.70 -9.60
N ASP A 144 -18.63 -5.11 -9.41
CA ASP A 144 -19.37 -4.38 -10.47
C ASP A 144 -19.01 -2.89 -10.39
N ARG A 145 -18.22 -2.40 -11.36
CA ARG A 145 -17.80 -0.99 -11.42
C ARG A 145 -18.13 -0.38 -12.77
N ARG A 146 -19.02 0.61 -12.77
CA ARG A 146 -19.49 1.31 -13.98
C ARG A 146 -19.92 2.74 -13.67
N ALA A 147 -19.82 3.63 -14.66
CA ALA A 147 -20.34 4.98 -14.54
C ALA A 147 -21.88 4.95 -14.63
N ALA A 148 -22.57 5.63 -13.70
CA ALA A 148 -24.03 5.76 -13.76
C ALA A 148 -24.46 6.56 -14.99
N ALA A 149 -25.62 6.23 -15.56
CA ALA A 149 -26.14 6.87 -16.77
C ALA A 149 -26.36 8.39 -16.61
N SER A 150 -26.80 8.83 -15.42
CA SER A 150 -26.94 10.25 -15.08
C SER A 150 -25.60 10.99 -15.13
N VAL A 151 -24.54 10.41 -14.54
CA VAL A 151 -23.18 10.95 -14.57
C VAL A 151 -22.65 11.03 -16.00
N LYS A 152 -22.86 9.98 -16.82
CA LYS A 152 -22.43 9.99 -18.22
C LYS A 152 -23.14 11.08 -19.04
N LYS A 153 -24.46 11.23 -18.88
CA LYS A 153 -25.24 12.31 -19.54
C LYS A 153 -24.80 13.70 -19.08
N PHE A 154 -24.48 13.86 -17.80
CA PHE A 154 -23.95 15.12 -17.27
C PHE A 154 -22.60 15.46 -17.93
N ALA A 155 -21.67 14.50 -17.99
CA ALA A 155 -20.37 14.71 -18.63
C ALA A 155 -20.45 15.02 -20.13
N GLN A 156 -21.47 14.52 -20.84
CA GLN A 156 -21.72 14.87 -22.24
C GLN A 156 -22.20 16.33 -22.40
N LYS A 157 -23.02 16.82 -21.46
CA LYS A 157 -23.51 18.21 -21.45
C LYS A 157 -22.46 19.20 -20.96
N HIS A 158 -21.58 18.75 -20.08
CA HIS A 158 -20.51 19.53 -19.47
C HIS A 158 -19.18 18.81 -19.66
N PRO A 159 -18.62 18.84 -20.88
CA PRO A 159 -17.33 18.23 -21.15
C PRO A 159 -16.30 18.86 -20.22
N HIS A 160 -15.59 18.03 -19.46
CA HIS A 160 -14.43 18.50 -18.71
C HIS A 160 -13.33 18.89 -19.71
N LYS A 161 -12.30 19.58 -19.22
CA LYS A 161 -11.12 19.90 -20.03
C LYS A 161 -10.53 18.59 -20.53
N MET A 162 -10.71 18.33 -21.81
CA MET A 162 -10.06 17.22 -22.49
C MET A 162 -8.57 17.51 -22.62
N MET A 163 -7.78 16.48 -22.87
CA MET A 163 -6.39 16.68 -23.30
C MET A 163 -6.37 17.66 -24.49
N LYS A 164 -5.31 18.47 -24.56
CA LYS A 164 -5.02 19.24 -25.78
C LYS A 164 -4.98 18.28 -26.99
N PRO A 165 -5.22 18.78 -28.21
CA PRO A 165 -5.00 17.97 -29.41
C PRO A 165 -3.64 17.30 -29.35
N TRP A 166 -3.58 16.02 -29.73
CA TRP A 166 -2.31 15.33 -29.87
C TRP A 166 -1.43 16.09 -30.89
N PRO A 167 -0.10 16.18 -30.64
CA PRO A 167 0.80 16.89 -31.55
C PRO A 167 0.73 16.28 -32.97
N ALA A 168 0.59 17.14 -33.98
CA ALA A 168 0.44 16.71 -35.38
C ALA A 168 1.75 16.14 -35.97
N ASP A 169 2.88 16.57 -35.43
CA ASP A 169 4.24 16.08 -35.66
C ASP A 169 4.53 14.74 -34.95
N GLY A 170 3.59 14.26 -34.13
CA GLY A 170 3.69 13.00 -33.39
C GLY A 170 4.09 13.20 -31.93
N SER A 171 3.56 12.35 -31.04
CA SER A 171 3.97 12.34 -29.64
C SER A 171 5.12 11.35 -29.42
N LYS A 172 6.16 11.79 -28.72
CA LYS A 172 7.25 10.92 -28.23
C LYS A 172 6.86 10.12 -26.98
N THR A 173 5.68 10.37 -26.40
CA THR A 173 5.21 9.66 -25.20
C THR A 173 5.01 8.18 -25.53
N ARG A 174 5.65 7.31 -24.75
CA ARG A 174 5.52 5.86 -24.87
C ARG A 174 5.55 5.21 -23.49
N VAL A 175 5.04 3.99 -23.42
CA VAL A 175 5.28 3.10 -22.29
C VAL A 175 6.51 2.26 -22.64
N ALA A 176 7.52 2.28 -21.77
CA ALA A 176 8.62 1.33 -21.79
C ALA A 176 8.38 0.29 -20.69
N HIS A 177 8.54 -0.99 -21.02
CA HIS A 177 8.45 -2.11 -20.09
C HIS A 177 9.57 -3.11 -20.38
N MET A 178 9.88 -3.98 -19.42
CA MET A 178 10.87 -5.04 -19.60
C MET A 178 10.44 -5.99 -20.72
N SER A 179 11.41 -6.52 -21.47
CA SER A 179 11.18 -7.49 -22.55
C SER A 179 11.51 -8.94 -22.16
N GLY A 180 11.97 -9.16 -20.93
CA GLY A 180 12.31 -10.47 -20.36
C GLY A 180 12.85 -10.33 -18.93
N GLY A 181 12.83 -11.43 -18.18
CA GLY A 181 13.28 -11.46 -16.79
C GLY A 181 12.38 -10.70 -15.80
N ASP A 182 11.13 -10.44 -16.16
CA ASP A 182 10.12 -9.90 -15.25
C ASP A 182 9.15 -11.01 -14.77
N PHE A 183 8.13 -10.61 -13.99
CA PHE A 183 7.14 -11.56 -13.51
C PHE A 183 6.35 -12.21 -14.66
N TYR A 184 6.10 -11.48 -15.75
CA TYR A 184 5.34 -12.00 -16.89
C TYR A 184 6.12 -13.12 -17.61
N ASP A 185 7.42 -12.93 -17.81
CA ASP A 185 8.28 -13.88 -18.51
C ASP A 185 8.53 -15.19 -17.75
N SER A 186 8.43 -15.16 -16.42
CA SER A 186 8.78 -16.28 -15.53
C SER A 186 7.58 -16.98 -14.87
N GLU A 187 6.35 -16.53 -15.15
CA GLU A 187 5.16 -17.04 -14.49
C GLU A 187 4.96 -18.54 -14.74
N GLN A 188 4.70 -19.28 -13.66
CA GLN A 188 4.25 -20.66 -13.68
C GLN A 188 2.98 -20.77 -12.86
N SER A 189 2.02 -21.55 -13.36
CA SER A 189 0.70 -21.72 -12.75
C SER A 189 0.34 -23.19 -12.62
N VAL A 190 -0.37 -23.53 -11.55
CA VAL A 190 -0.90 -24.86 -11.31
C VAL A 190 -2.29 -24.79 -10.67
N THR A 191 -3.19 -25.68 -11.10
CA THR A 191 -4.49 -25.87 -10.45
C THR A 191 -4.43 -27.13 -9.58
N MET A 192 -4.84 -27.02 -8.33
CA MET A 192 -4.80 -28.13 -7.37
C MET A 192 -5.90 -29.16 -7.66
N ASP A 193 -5.52 -30.43 -7.82
CA ASP A 193 -6.50 -31.52 -7.97
C ASP A 193 -7.25 -31.86 -6.67
N LYS A 194 -6.67 -31.49 -5.52
CA LYS A 194 -7.24 -31.72 -4.18
C LYS A 194 -6.66 -30.74 -3.18
N ALA A 195 -7.37 -30.53 -2.07
CA ALA A 195 -6.84 -29.74 -0.95
C ALA A 195 -5.53 -30.33 -0.42
N CYS A 196 -4.55 -29.45 -0.16
CA CYS A 196 -3.22 -29.84 0.29
C CYS A 196 -2.57 -28.73 1.15
N GLN A 197 -1.42 -29.05 1.73
CA GLN A 197 -0.55 -28.05 2.36
C GLN A 197 0.75 -27.98 1.57
N VAL A 198 1.19 -26.76 1.28
CA VAL A 198 2.45 -26.50 0.58
C VAL A 198 3.36 -25.62 1.41
N LYS A 199 4.65 -25.69 1.11
CA LYS A 199 5.70 -24.84 1.64
C LYS A 199 6.54 -24.26 0.49
N ILE A 200 7.08 -23.08 0.71
CA ILE A 200 7.98 -22.39 -0.22
C ILE A 200 9.38 -22.47 0.39
N GLU A 201 10.31 -23.05 -0.36
CA GLU A 201 11.68 -23.27 0.08
C GLU A 201 12.67 -22.68 -0.93
N PHE A 202 13.75 -22.10 -0.41
CA PHE A 202 14.91 -21.70 -1.18
C PHE A 202 16.03 -22.72 -0.95
N VAL A 203 16.55 -23.29 -2.04
CA VAL A 203 17.72 -24.17 -2.01
C VAL A 203 18.90 -23.40 -2.60
N ASP A 204 19.93 -23.17 -1.79
CA ASP A 204 21.12 -22.44 -2.24
C ASP A 204 22.02 -23.30 -3.15
N ALA A 205 23.07 -22.69 -3.73
CA ALA A 205 24.01 -23.37 -4.61
C ALA A 205 24.81 -24.50 -3.93
N ASN A 206 24.84 -24.55 -2.59
CA ASN A 206 25.49 -25.59 -1.79
C ASN A 206 24.50 -26.70 -1.37
N GLY A 207 23.22 -26.57 -1.71
CA GLY A 207 22.16 -27.50 -1.33
C GLY A 207 21.52 -27.23 0.04
N ASN A 208 21.87 -26.13 0.71
CA ASN A 208 21.21 -25.77 1.97
C ASN A 208 19.79 -25.30 1.70
N THR A 209 18.84 -25.79 2.49
CA THR A 209 17.42 -25.43 2.35
C THR A 209 17.00 -24.43 3.42
N THR A 210 16.40 -23.33 2.98
CA THR A 210 15.77 -22.33 3.85
C THR A 210 14.28 -22.27 3.55
N THR A 211 13.45 -22.53 4.56
CA THR A 211 11.99 -22.37 4.43
C THR A 211 11.63 -20.89 4.45
N LEU A 212 11.07 -20.39 3.35
CA LEU A 212 10.63 -19.01 3.22
C LEU A 212 9.23 -18.82 3.80
N LYS A 213 8.34 -19.79 3.56
CA LYS A 213 6.99 -19.82 4.09
C LYS A 213 6.51 -21.27 4.19
N ASP A 214 5.87 -21.60 5.30
CA ASP A 214 5.34 -22.93 5.55
C ASP A 214 3.82 -22.88 5.81
N ASN A 215 3.19 -24.05 5.82
CA ASN A 215 1.78 -24.25 6.18
C ASN A 215 0.80 -23.42 5.33
N ILE A 216 1.04 -23.33 4.02
CA ILE A 216 0.12 -22.70 3.08
C ILE A 216 -0.93 -23.74 2.72
N ALA A 217 -2.14 -23.60 3.28
CA ALA A 217 -3.26 -24.45 2.92
C ALA A 217 -3.83 -24.01 1.56
N LEU A 218 -3.92 -24.94 0.61
CA LEU A 218 -4.58 -24.76 -0.67
C LEU A 218 -5.81 -25.65 -0.75
N LEU A 219 -6.87 -25.15 -1.40
CA LEU A 219 -8.13 -25.84 -1.62
C LEU A 219 -8.06 -26.71 -2.88
N GLU A 220 -9.01 -27.64 -2.99
CA GLU A 220 -9.28 -28.31 -4.26
C GLU A 220 -9.71 -27.27 -5.30
N SER A 221 -9.18 -27.41 -6.52
CA SER A 221 -9.37 -26.47 -7.64
C SER A 221 -8.82 -25.05 -7.42
N GLU A 222 -8.06 -24.80 -6.35
CA GLU A 222 -7.36 -23.52 -6.18
C GLU A 222 -6.24 -23.39 -7.21
N VAL A 223 -6.11 -22.21 -7.80
CA VAL A 223 -5.03 -21.86 -8.71
C VAL A 223 -3.93 -21.17 -7.90
N ALA A 224 -2.70 -21.64 -8.07
CA ALA A 224 -1.52 -21.07 -7.43
C ALA A 224 -0.47 -20.72 -8.49
N ASP A 225 0.04 -19.49 -8.42
CA ASP A 225 1.00 -18.95 -9.37
C ASP A 225 2.32 -18.58 -8.68
N THR A 226 3.42 -18.71 -9.39
CA THR A 226 4.76 -18.30 -8.96
C THR A 226 5.46 -17.56 -10.09
N ALA A 227 6.17 -16.49 -9.76
CA ALA A 227 6.91 -15.69 -10.73
C ALA A 227 8.08 -14.99 -10.03
N VAL A 228 9.10 -14.60 -10.79
CA VAL A 228 10.29 -13.89 -10.30
C VAL A 228 10.68 -12.74 -11.23
N MET A 229 11.05 -11.60 -10.64
CA MET A 229 11.68 -10.51 -11.37
C MET A 229 13.19 -10.52 -11.10
N SER A 230 13.99 -10.59 -12.16
CA SER A 230 15.44 -10.51 -12.07
C SER A 230 15.88 -9.08 -11.76
N ALA A 231 16.47 -8.87 -10.59
CA ALA A 231 17.01 -7.57 -10.19
C ALA A 231 18.09 -7.07 -11.17
N ALA A 232 18.89 -7.97 -11.75
CA ALA A 232 19.89 -7.62 -12.74
C ALA A 232 19.24 -7.11 -14.05
N ALA A 233 18.23 -7.83 -14.56
CA ALA A 233 17.51 -7.42 -15.77
C ALA A 233 16.74 -6.11 -15.55
N LEU A 234 16.14 -5.93 -14.38
CA LEU A 234 15.45 -4.69 -14.01
C LEU A 234 16.39 -3.49 -14.01
N ARG A 235 17.58 -3.62 -13.40
CA ARG A 235 18.56 -2.54 -13.34
C ARG A 235 19.11 -2.20 -14.73
N GLN A 236 19.41 -3.20 -15.55
CA GLN A 236 19.82 -3.00 -16.93
C GLN A 236 18.72 -2.26 -17.72
N PHE A 237 17.46 -2.68 -17.59
CA PHE A 237 16.33 -2.00 -18.22
C PHE A 237 16.26 -0.52 -17.80
N TYR A 238 16.43 -0.21 -16.51
CA TYR A 238 16.46 1.18 -16.06
C TYR A 238 17.61 1.99 -16.65
N GLU A 239 18.84 1.44 -16.67
CA GLU A 239 20.00 2.10 -17.29
C GLU A 239 19.71 2.43 -18.76
N GLU A 240 19.21 1.46 -19.52
CA GLU A 240 18.87 1.64 -20.93
C GLU A 240 17.78 2.69 -21.17
N GLN A 241 16.72 2.70 -20.35
CA GLN A 241 15.63 3.67 -20.50
C GLN A 241 16.01 5.08 -20.06
N ILE A 242 16.83 5.22 -19.01
CA ILE A 242 17.39 6.50 -18.57
C ILE A 242 18.26 7.10 -19.68
N ASP A 243 19.11 6.30 -20.32
CA ASP A 243 19.92 6.74 -21.44
C ASP A 243 19.08 7.09 -22.68
N ALA A 244 18.07 6.29 -22.99
CA ALA A 244 17.19 6.53 -24.13
C ALA A 244 16.41 7.85 -23.97
N VAL A 245 15.79 8.07 -22.82
CA VAL A 245 14.98 9.28 -22.58
C VAL A 245 15.84 10.54 -22.57
N LYS A 246 17.09 10.44 -22.09
CA LYS A 246 18.08 11.53 -22.15
C LYS A 246 18.47 11.86 -23.58
N LYS A 247 18.71 10.86 -24.44
CA LYS A 247 19.02 11.06 -25.88
C LYS A 247 17.86 11.69 -26.65
N GLU A 248 16.63 11.38 -26.25
CA GLU A 248 15.42 11.85 -26.91
C GLU A 248 14.93 13.22 -26.43
N ASP A 249 15.58 13.76 -25.40
CA ASP A 249 15.17 14.98 -24.68
C ASP A 249 13.72 14.89 -24.20
N ALA A 250 13.42 13.82 -23.47
CA ALA A 250 12.10 13.53 -22.93
C ALA A 250 12.14 13.42 -21.40
N LEU A 251 10.96 13.54 -20.76
CA LEU A 251 10.83 13.35 -19.31
C LEU A 251 10.77 11.86 -18.97
N LEU A 252 11.63 11.45 -18.03
CA LEU A 252 11.49 10.15 -17.38
C LEU A 252 10.32 10.18 -16.40
N SER A 253 9.47 9.17 -16.46
CA SER A 253 8.45 8.94 -15.43
C SER A 253 8.41 7.46 -15.08
N LEU A 254 8.22 7.16 -13.80
CA LEU A 254 8.10 5.81 -13.27
C LEU A 254 6.69 5.62 -12.70
N HIS A 255 5.99 4.60 -13.18
CA HIS A 255 4.60 4.31 -12.82
C HIS A 255 4.51 2.95 -12.13
N LEU A 256 4.37 2.96 -10.81
CA LEU A 256 4.29 1.77 -9.95
C LEU A 256 3.11 1.91 -8.97
N LYS A 257 2.89 0.89 -8.13
CA LYS A 257 1.80 0.85 -7.15
C LYS A 257 2.31 0.48 -5.75
N ALA A 258 3.38 1.15 -5.30
CA ALA A 258 4.13 0.89 -4.06
C ALA A 258 3.28 0.74 -2.78
N THR A 259 2.18 1.48 -2.63
CA THR A 259 1.33 1.38 -1.43
C THR A 259 0.46 0.12 -1.39
N MET A 260 0.07 -0.40 -2.56
CA MET A 260 -0.71 -1.64 -2.66
C MET A 260 0.23 -2.84 -2.65
N MET A 261 1.27 -2.78 -3.48
CA MET A 261 2.31 -3.79 -3.61
C MET A 261 3.42 -3.55 -2.59
N LYS A 262 3.06 -3.64 -1.30
CA LYS A 262 3.87 -3.15 -0.17
C LYS A 262 5.28 -3.76 -0.02
N ILE A 263 5.59 -4.84 -0.74
CA ILE A 263 6.89 -5.51 -0.69
C ILE A 263 7.64 -5.34 -2.02
N SER A 264 7.05 -5.73 -3.14
CA SER A 264 7.73 -5.75 -4.45
C SER A 264 8.05 -4.35 -4.97
N ASP A 265 7.05 -3.47 -5.00
CA ASP A 265 7.17 -2.20 -5.71
C ASP A 265 8.10 -1.19 -5.03
N PRO A 266 8.21 -1.11 -3.68
CA PRO A 266 9.26 -0.34 -3.03
C PRO A 266 10.68 -0.79 -3.42
N ILE A 267 10.91 -2.10 -3.59
CA ILE A 267 12.21 -2.62 -4.04
C ILE A 267 12.46 -2.25 -5.51
N ILE A 268 11.45 -2.39 -6.37
CA ILE A 268 11.50 -1.98 -7.78
C ILE A 268 11.80 -0.48 -7.90
N PHE A 269 11.14 0.33 -7.07
CA PHE A 269 11.35 1.77 -6.99
C PHE A 269 12.76 2.12 -6.53
N GLY A 270 13.25 1.49 -5.45
CA GLY A 270 14.60 1.72 -4.94
C GLY A 270 15.69 1.34 -5.94
N HIS A 271 15.49 0.32 -6.77
CA HIS A 271 16.39 0.04 -7.89
C HIS A 271 16.44 1.18 -8.91
N CYS A 272 15.30 1.79 -9.26
CA CYS A 272 15.28 2.95 -10.16
C CYS A 272 16.03 4.14 -9.56
N VAL A 273 15.78 4.47 -8.29
CA VAL A 273 16.48 5.55 -7.56
C VAL A 273 17.99 5.27 -7.54
N SER A 274 18.38 4.04 -7.22
CA SER A 274 19.78 3.61 -7.16
C SER A 274 20.50 3.75 -8.51
N VAL A 275 19.82 3.43 -9.61
CA VAL A 275 20.39 3.54 -10.96
C VAL A 275 20.45 5.01 -11.40
N PHE A 276 19.40 5.79 -11.12
CA PHE A 276 19.33 7.19 -11.54
C PHE A 276 20.38 8.07 -10.83
N TYR A 277 20.61 7.85 -9.53
CA TYR A 277 21.57 8.59 -8.72
C TYR A 277 22.86 7.80 -8.44
N LYS A 278 23.19 6.84 -9.32
CA LYS A 278 24.28 5.87 -9.14
C LYS A 278 25.58 6.51 -8.65
N ASP A 279 26.07 7.53 -9.37
CA ASP A 279 27.35 8.17 -9.06
C ASP A 279 27.39 8.77 -7.64
N ALA A 280 26.30 9.41 -7.20
CA ALA A 280 26.21 10.01 -5.87
C ALA A 280 26.06 8.93 -4.78
N LEU A 281 25.17 7.96 -4.98
CA LEU A 281 24.90 6.92 -3.99
C LEU A 281 26.11 5.99 -3.80
N GLU A 282 26.80 5.61 -4.89
CA GLU A 282 28.00 4.78 -4.83
C GLU A 282 29.14 5.51 -4.08
N LYS A 283 29.38 6.80 -4.40
CA LYS A 283 30.40 7.62 -3.74
C LYS A 283 30.18 7.73 -2.22
N HIS A 284 28.94 7.73 -1.76
CA HIS A 284 28.58 7.97 -0.36
C HIS A 284 28.03 6.74 0.37
N THR A 285 28.22 5.52 -0.17
CA THR A 285 27.63 4.27 0.33
C THR A 285 27.76 4.09 1.85
N GLU A 286 28.98 4.15 2.39
CA GLU A 286 29.20 3.93 3.83
C GLU A 286 28.59 5.03 4.70
N THR A 287 28.62 6.28 4.22
CA THR A 287 28.03 7.42 4.94
C THR A 287 26.50 7.30 4.99
N LEU A 288 25.87 6.99 3.87
CA LEU A 288 24.41 6.81 3.77
C LEU A 288 23.95 5.61 4.59
N LYS A 289 24.73 4.52 4.62
CA LYS A 289 24.45 3.36 5.47
C LYS A 289 24.53 3.71 6.96
N ALA A 290 25.52 4.49 7.38
CA ALA A 290 25.70 4.86 8.79
C ALA A 290 24.54 5.72 9.34
N ILE A 291 23.84 6.48 8.50
CA ILE A 291 22.69 7.31 8.90
C ILE A 291 21.34 6.59 8.72
N GLY A 292 21.36 5.36 8.18
CA GLY A 292 20.17 4.54 7.91
C GLY A 292 19.32 5.07 6.76
N ALA A 293 19.94 5.64 5.71
CA ALA A 293 19.22 6.10 4.53
C ALA A 293 18.79 4.91 3.66
N ASN A 294 17.51 4.88 3.27
CA ASN A 294 16.91 3.78 2.52
C ASN A 294 16.24 4.26 1.22
N VAL A 295 16.91 3.99 0.10
CA VAL A 295 16.43 4.35 -1.24
C VAL A 295 15.09 3.70 -1.64
N ASN A 296 14.67 2.62 -0.98
CA ASN A 296 13.36 2.01 -1.21
C ASN A 296 12.21 2.90 -0.70
N HIS A 297 12.50 3.81 0.24
CA HIS A 297 11.58 4.86 0.70
C HIS A 297 11.68 6.14 -0.13
N GLY A 298 12.57 6.14 -1.12
CA GLY A 298 12.81 7.23 -2.06
C GLY A 298 13.84 8.25 -1.63
N LEU A 299 14.08 9.23 -2.51
CA LEU A 299 15.10 10.24 -2.28
C LEU A 299 14.78 11.14 -1.08
N ALA A 300 13.48 11.32 -0.76
CA ALA A 300 13.08 12.08 0.43
C ALA A 300 13.69 11.47 1.71
N ASP A 301 13.60 10.15 1.89
CA ASP A 301 14.21 9.48 3.05
C ASP A 301 15.72 9.71 3.10
N VAL A 302 16.42 9.60 1.96
CA VAL A 302 17.85 9.90 1.88
C VAL A 302 18.13 11.33 2.35
N LEU A 303 17.40 12.31 1.81
CA LEU A 303 17.57 13.73 2.11
C LEU A 303 17.28 14.05 3.58
N ASP A 304 16.23 13.45 4.16
CA ASP A 304 15.84 13.66 5.57
C ASP A 304 16.91 13.10 6.51
N LYS A 305 17.50 11.93 6.19
CA LYS A 305 18.56 11.35 7.02
C LYS A 305 19.88 12.11 6.90
N LEU A 306 20.10 12.91 5.86
CA LEU A 306 21.30 13.76 5.75
C LEU A 306 21.43 14.76 6.91
N ASP A 307 20.34 15.11 7.59
CA ASP A 307 20.36 15.96 8.79
C ASP A 307 21.15 15.38 9.96
N LYS A 308 21.46 14.07 9.92
CA LYS A 308 22.33 13.39 10.90
C LYS A 308 23.82 13.61 10.64
N LEU A 309 24.19 14.19 9.50
CA LEU A 309 25.59 14.47 9.12
C LEU A 309 26.01 15.88 9.53
N ASP A 310 27.32 16.11 9.59
CA ASP A 310 27.85 17.46 9.69
C ASP A 310 27.55 18.29 8.43
N ALA A 311 27.56 19.62 8.57
CA ALA A 311 27.12 20.53 7.52
C ALA A 311 27.95 20.42 6.22
N ASP A 312 29.26 20.19 6.34
CA ASP A 312 30.15 20.06 5.19
C ASP A 312 29.85 18.75 4.44
N LYS A 313 29.69 17.64 5.17
CA LYS A 313 29.38 16.34 4.57
C LYS A 313 27.96 16.27 4.00
N LYS A 314 27.01 16.98 4.59
CA LYS A 314 25.63 17.12 4.06
C LYS A 314 25.60 17.94 2.76
N SER A 315 26.46 18.94 2.63
CA SER A 315 26.52 19.80 1.45
C SER A 315 27.24 19.15 0.26
N GLU A 316 28.15 18.19 0.51
CA GLU A 316 28.88 17.40 -0.50
C GLU A 316 27.99 16.36 -1.19
#